data_AF-A0A270BJP6-F1
#
_entry.id   AF-A0A270BJP6-F1
#
_cell.length_a   1.000
_cell.length_b   1.000
_cell.length_c   1.000
_cell.angle_alpha   90.00
_cell.angle_beta   90.00
_cell.angle_gamma   90.00
#
_symmetry.space_group_name_H-M   'P 1'
#
loop_
_entity.id
_entity.type
_entity.pdbx_description
1 polymer ?
#
loop_
_entity_poly.entity_id
_entity_poly.type
_entity_poly.pdbx_seq_one_letter_code
_entity_poly.pdbx_strand_id
1 'polypeptide(L)' 'MWVGRSDADKDSAQEVFVADSNHGRATTFDRGGPVVRVTWLDARHLHVAGVNEARIFKNQARSDGISISYGKLTVD' A
#
# COMPACT_ATOMS: atom_id res chain seq x y z
N MET A 1 0.37 -4.81 2.53
CA MET A 1 0.27 -3.68 3.48
C MET A 1 -0.98 -3.87 4.31
N TRP A 2 -0.87 -3.62 5.61
CA TRP A 2 -1.94 -3.77 6.58
C TRP A 2 -2.33 -2.42 7.17
N VAL A 3 -3.61 -2.19 7.42
CA VAL A 3 -4.15 -1.00 8.07
C VAL A 3 -5.03 -1.45 9.23
N GLY A 4 -4.84 -0.84 10.39
CA GLY A 4 -5.64 -1.09 11.59
C GLY A 4 -5.56 0.10 12.53
N ARG A 5 -6.45 0.15 13.53
CA ARG A 5 -6.42 1.20 14.54
C ARG A 5 -5.25 0.98 15.49
N SER A 6 -4.61 2.06 15.92
CA SER A 6 -3.45 1.99 16.82
C SER A 6 -3.80 1.51 18.24
N ASP A 7 -5.08 1.62 18.63
CA ASP A 7 -5.61 1.17 19.92
C ASP A 7 -6.16 -0.26 19.89
N ALA A 8 -6.12 -0.94 18.74
CA ALA A 8 -6.60 -2.31 18.58
C ALA A 8 -5.45 -3.33 18.58
N ASP A 9 -5.80 -4.60 18.71
CA ASP A 9 -4.85 -5.70 18.54
C ASP A 9 -4.25 -5.66 17.13
N LYS A 10 -2.94 -5.90 17.00
CA LYS A 10 -2.26 -5.88 15.69
C LYS A 10 -2.78 -6.95 14.75
N ASP A 11 -3.23 -8.09 15.28
CA ASP A 11 -3.79 -9.19 14.50
C ASP A 11 -5.19 -8.84 13.94
N SER A 12 -5.80 -7.76 14.42
CA SER A 12 -7.05 -7.22 13.85
C SER A 12 -6.83 -6.35 12.60
N ALA A 13 -5.58 -5.99 12.28
CA ALA A 13 -5.28 -5.19 11.09
C ALA A 13 -5.74 -5.91 9.81
N GLN A 14 -6.16 -5.13 8.83
CA GLN A 14 -6.69 -5.64 7.57
C GLN A 14 -5.69 -5.41 6.43
N GLU A 15 -5.45 -6.43 5.61
CA GLU A 15 -4.60 -6.30 4.43
C GLU A 15 -5.35 -5.50 3.36
N VAL A 16 -4.85 -4.31 3.00
CA VAL A 16 -5.55 -3.42 2.07
C VAL A 16 -4.88 -3.32 0.70
N PHE A 17 -3.58 -3.63 0.63
CA PHE A 17 -2.80 -3.54 -0.60
C PHE A 17 -1.82 -4.70 -0.74
N VAL A 18 -1.87 -5.38 -1.88
CA VAL A 18 -1.00 -6.52 -2.22
C VAL A 18 -0.47 -6.31 -3.62
N ALA A 19 0.85 -6.35 -3.77
CA ALA A 19 1.53 -6.23 -5.05
C ALA A 19 2.84 -7.02 -5.05
N ASP A 20 3.29 -7.42 -6.23
CA ASP A 20 4.62 -7.99 -6.45
C ASP A 20 5.41 -7.19 -7.50
N SER A 21 6.66 -7.58 -7.70
CA SER A 21 7.57 -6.91 -8.63
C SER A 21 7.27 -7.16 -10.11
N ASN A 22 6.17 -7.85 -10.43
CA ASN A 22 5.82 -8.26 -11.78
C ASN A 22 6.97 -9.00 -12.47
N HIS A 23 7.43 -10.08 -11.86
CA HIS A 23 8.57 -10.89 -12.33
C HIS A 23 9.87 -10.07 -12.46
N GLY A 24 10.10 -9.12 -11.56
CA GLY A 24 11.31 -8.28 -11.54
C GLY A 24 11.26 -7.05 -12.46
N ARG A 25 10.11 -6.76 -13.09
CA ARG A 25 9.94 -5.54 -13.90
C ARG A 25 9.86 -4.27 -13.07
N ALA A 26 9.32 -4.36 -11.86
CA ALA A 26 9.16 -3.21 -10.98
C ALA A 26 10.44 -2.94 -10.20
N THR A 27 10.76 -1.65 -10.02
CA THR A 27 11.82 -1.22 -9.11
C THR A 27 11.55 -1.77 -7.71
N THR A 28 12.57 -2.38 -7.10
CA THR A 28 12.52 -2.96 -5.77
C THR A 28 13.64 -2.38 -4.90
N PHE A 29 13.48 -2.41 -3.58
CA PHE A 29 14.59 -2.21 -2.64
C PHE A 29 15.15 -3.57 -2.20
N ASP A 30 16.33 -3.56 -1.57
CA ASP A 30 17.07 -4.75 -1.11
C ASP A 30 16.25 -5.74 -0.26
N ARG A 31 15.13 -5.31 0.33
CA ARG A 31 14.24 -6.15 1.17
C ARG A 31 13.14 -6.89 0.40
N GLY A 32 13.12 -6.78 -0.93
CA GLY A 32 12.16 -7.47 -1.79
C GLY A 32 10.79 -6.80 -1.85
N GLY A 33 10.13 -6.89 -3.00
CA GLY A 33 8.85 -6.24 -3.30
C GLY A 33 9.01 -4.89 -4.02
N PRO A 34 7.97 -4.45 -4.75
CA PRO A 34 8.01 -3.19 -5.48
C PRO A 34 8.08 -1.99 -4.52
N VAL A 35 8.70 -0.89 -4.96
CA VAL A 35 8.71 0.35 -4.19
C VAL A 35 7.27 0.88 -4.05
N VAL A 36 6.89 1.20 -2.81
CA VAL A 36 5.60 1.78 -2.45
C VAL A 36 5.84 2.95 -1.49
N ARG A 37 5.14 4.06 -1.72
CA ARG A 37 5.07 5.20 -0.81
C ARG A 37 3.70 5.25 -0.15
N VAL A 38 3.69 5.44 1.16
CA VAL A 38 2.47 5.52 1.97
C VAL A 38 2.44 6.88 2.65
N THR A 39 1.32 7.61 2.47
CA THR A 39 1.13 8.95 3.03
C THR A 39 -0.25 9.04 3.68
N TRP A 40 -0.32 9.43 4.95
CA TRP A 40 -1.58 9.90 5.53
C TRP A 40 -1.86 11.31 5.03
N LEU A 41 -2.97 11.49 4.30
CA LEU A 41 -3.41 12.81 3.82
C LEU A 41 -4.15 13.57 4.92
N ASP A 42 -4.92 12.85 5.72
CA ASP A 42 -5.58 13.33 6.93
C ASP A 42 -5.86 12.16 7.89
N ALA A 43 -6.55 12.42 9.00
CA ALA A 43 -6.83 11.41 10.04
C ALA A 43 -7.67 10.21 9.57
N ARG A 44 -8.34 10.31 8.41
CA ARG A 44 -9.20 9.27 7.85
C ARG A 44 -8.88 8.92 6.40
N HIS A 45 -7.82 9.49 5.83
CA HIS A 45 -7.43 9.25 4.44
C HIS A 45 -5.97 8.85 4.28
N LEU A 46 -5.78 7.67 3.71
CA LEU A 46 -4.49 7.11 3.35
C LEU A 46 -4.31 7.17 1.83
N HIS A 47 -3.13 7.57 1.38
CA HIS A 47 -2.71 7.46 -0.01
C HIS A 47 -1.57 6.45 -0.15
N VAL A 48 -1.73 5.50 -1.08
CA VAL A 48 -0.74 4.48 -1.40
C VAL A 48 -0.32 4.65 -2.85
N ALA A 49 0.93 5.02 -3.09
CA ALA A 49 1.50 5.16 -4.42
C ALA A 49 2.51 4.03 -4.69
N GLY A 50 2.22 3.18 -5.66
CA GLY A 50 3.12 2.09 -6.09
C GLY A 50 3.78 2.40 -7.43
N VAL A 51 4.97 1.84 -7.67
CA VAL A 51 5.60 1.93 -9.00
C VAL A 51 4.71 1.34 -10.08
N ASN A 52 4.70 1.97 -11.26
CA ASN A 52 3.74 1.68 -12.31
C ASN A 52 3.89 0.27 -12.92
N GLU A 53 5.08 -0.32 -12.79
CA GLU A 53 5.42 -1.64 -13.32
C GLU A 53 4.98 -2.78 -12.38
N ALA A 54 4.66 -2.46 -11.12
CA ALA A 54 4.21 -3.44 -10.13
C ALA A 54 2.89 -4.09 -10.56
N ARG A 55 2.76 -5.39 -10.30
CA ARG A 55 1.49 -6.09 -10.48
C ARG A 55 0.72 -6.04 -9.18
N ILE A 56 -0.48 -5.44 -9.22
CA ILE A 56 -1.36 -5.27 -8.08
C ILE A 56 -2.38 -6.40 -8.06
N PHE A 57 -2.55 -7.04 -6.91
CA PHE A 57 -3.55 -8.09 -6.67
C PHE A 57 -4.70 -7.61 -5.79
N LYS A 58 -4.46 -6.61 -4.95
CA LYS A 58 -5.46 -6.06 -4.04
C LYS A 58 -5.28 -4.56 -3.85
N ASN A 59 -6.37 -3.82 -3.92
CA ASN A 59 -6.48 -2.39 -3.63
C ASN A 59 -7.84 -2.07 -2.99
N GLN A 60 -7.94 -2.26 -1.68
CA GLN A 60 -9.18 -2.02 -0.95
C GLN A 60 -9.40 -0.52 -0.72
N ALA A 61 -10.53 0.02 -1.14
CA ALA A 61 -10.81 1.46 -1.07
C ALA A 61 -11.15 1.96 0.36
N ARG A 62 -11.55 1.06 1.27
CA ARG A 62 -11.91 1.41 2.66
C ARG A 62 -11.59 0.30 3.65
N SER A 63 -11.12 0.66 4.84
CA SER A 63 -10.90 -0.25 5.97
C SER A 63 -11.09 0.51 7.30
N ASP A 64 -11.85 -0.03 8.24
CA ASP A 64 -12.05 0.55 9.59
C ASP A 64 -12.35 2.06 9.64
N GLY A 65 -13.17 2.55 8.71
CA GLY A 65 -13.52 3.97 8.62
C GLY A 65 -12.43 4.88 8.04
N ILE A 66 -11.36 4.30 7.51
CA ILE A 66 -10.31 4.95 6.71
C ILE A 66 -10.65 4.77 5.22
N SER A 67 -10.64 5.86 4.44
CA SER A 67 -10.64 5.76 2.98
C SER A 67 -9.21 5.70 2.45
N ILE A 68 -9.01 4.88 1.42
CA ILE A 68 -7.69 4.59 0.87
C ILE A 68 -7.74 4.92 -0.62
N SER A 69 -6.84 5.81 -1.03
CA SER A 69 -6.64 6.20 -2.43
C SER A 69 -5.34 5.62 -2.96
N TYR A 70 -5.31 5.33 -4.25
CA TYR A 70 -4.18 4.69 -4.91
C TYR A 70 -3.63 5.58 -6.01
N GLY A 71 -2.31 5.60 -6.15
CA GLY A 71 -1.60 6.42 -7.14
C GLY A 71 -0.40 5.69 -7.73
N LYS A 72 0.26 6.39 -8.67
CA LYS A 72 1.51 5.94 -9.28
C LYS A 72 2.68 6.64 -8.60
N LEU A 73 3.76 5.90 -8.43
CA LEU A 73 5.04 6.41 -7.99
C LEU A 73 6.03 6.36 -9.16
N THR A 74 6.63 7.49 -9.48
CA THR A 74 7.85 7.54 -10.30
C THR A 74 9.04 7.50 -9.35
N VAL A 75 10.00 6.64 -9.66
CA VAL A 75 11.28 6.55 -8.94
C VAL A 75 12.35 7.07 -9.89
N ASP A 76 13.12 8.03 -9.41
CA ASP A 76 14.18 8.71 -10.17
C ASP A 76 15.48 7.89 -10.13
#